data_AF-A0A5J4KKN0-F1
#
_entry.id   AF-A0A5J4KKN0-F1
#
_cell.length_a   1.000
_cell.length_b   1.000
_cell.length_c   1.000
_cell.angle_alpha   90.00
_cell.angle_beta   90.00
_cell.angle_gamma   90.00
#
_symmetry.space_group_name_H-M   'P 1'
#
loop_
_entity.id
_entity.type
_entity.pdbx_description
1 polymer ?
#
loop_
_entity_poly.entity_id
_entity_poly.type
_entity_poly.pdbx_seq_one_letter_code
_entity_poly.pdbx_strand_id
1 'polypeptide(L)'
;MSSQYLTRLEEPQVPPYPPDKMAQGLYGSLAQFLAPLLIEVDTRIDKRLVRTLLQTVVVILTFRDRVNGLLLSEMGGYLDTPDKAPAGTKRLSRLLHCSKWSAELIRSYLWHRATQRLATWKQAGMDALALWDESAWEKPESIASDDLGPVRSSKAARLTHVKKGYYTPPRGPIFVPGLHWLAVVLVGCDQSADPPALACMRWWTSRGRVPPSNAMSKPSCCCKEFCSGGAR
;
A
#
# COMPACT_ATOMS: atom_id res chain seq x y z
N MET A 1 -21.20 19.92 -34.60
CA MET A 1 -20.21 19.69 -33.52
C MET A 1 -20.18 18.20 -33.23
N SER A 2 -19.01 17.56 -33.33
CA SER A 2 -18.88 16.10 -33.23
C SER A 2 -19.05 15.62 -31.79
N SER A 3 -20.11 14.84 -31.55
CA SER A 3 -20.45 14.18 -30.28
C SER A 3 -19.60 12.94 -29.99
N GLN A 4 -18.56 12.69 -30.78
CA GLN A 4 -17.92 11.38 -30.94
C GLN A 4 -17.05 10.94 -29.75
N TYR A 5 -16.90 11.77 -28.71
CA TYR A 5 -16.13 11.46 -27.50
C TYR A 5 -16.85 11.80 -26.18
N LEU A 6 -18.15 12.12 -26.21
CA LEU A 6 -18.92 12.38 -25.00
C LEU A 6 -19.47 11.06 -24.47
N THR A 7 -18.68 10.35 -23.66
CA THR A 7 -19.23 9.36 -22.73
C THR A 7 -19.99 10.14 -21.66
N ARG A 8 -21.26 10.48 -21.91
CA ARG A 8 -22.17 10.89 -20.84
C ARG A 8 -22.54 9.64 -20.06
N LEU A 9 -21.69 9.26 -19.12
CA LEU A 9 -22.16 8.50 -17.96
C LEU A 9 -22.97 9.50 -17.14
N GLU A 10 -24.28 9.56 -17.37
CA GLU A 10 -25.19 10.07 -16.35
C GLU A 10 -25.11 9.09 -15.18
N GLU A 11 -24.12 9.29 -14.32
CA GLU A 11 -24.08 8.58 -13.04
C GLU A 11 -25.37 8.94 -12.31
N PRO A 12 -26.17 7.95 -11.88
CA PRO A 12 -27.40 8.21 -11.17
C PRO A 12 -27.06 9.09 -9.96
N GLN A 13 -27.78 10.19 -9.81
CA GLN A 13 -27.64 11.07 -8.65
C GLN A 13 -27.78 10.21 -7.40
N VAL A 14 -26.72 10.19 -6.58
CA VAL A 14 -26.71 9.42 -5.35
C VAL A 14 -27.87 9.95 -4.50
N PRO A 15 -28.83 9.09 -4.09
CA PRO A 15 -29.98 9.54 -3.33
C PRO A 15 -29.51 10.22 -2.03
N PRO A 16 -30.21 11.26 -1.55
CA PRO A 16 -29.79 11.99 -0.36
C PRO A 16 -29.67 11.03 0.83
N TYR A 17 -28.50 11.00 1.45
CA TYR A 17 -28.21 10.17 2.62
C TYR A 17 -27.80 11.05 3.81
N PRO A 18 -28.20 10.69 5.04
CA PRO A 18 -27.68 11.33 6.25
C PRO A 18 -26.17 11.00 6.38
N PRO A 19 -25.28 12.02 6.43
CA PRO A 19 -23.83 11.82 6.36
C PRO A 19 -23.27 10.93 7.49
N ASP A 20 -23.82 11.05 8.70
CA ASP A 20 -23.46 10.26 9.88
C ASP A 20 -23.72 8.77 9.67
N LYS A 21 -24.89 8.40 9.13
CA LYS A 21 -25.22 7.00 8.87
C LYS A 21 -24.38 6.43 7.73
N MET A 22 -24.10 7.22 6.69
CA MET A 22 -23.21 6.79 5.61
C MET A 22 -21.79 6.53 6.12
N ALA A 23 -21.24 7.46 6.91
CA ALA A 23 -19.92 7.29 7.51
C ALA A 23 -19.87 6.05 8.42
N GLN A 24 -20.90 5.82 9.24
CA GLN A 24 -21.01 4.63 10.07
C GLN A 24 -21.11 3.34 9.24
N GLY A 25 -21.89 3.34 8.16
CA GLY A 25 -22.01 2.22 7.24
C GLY A 25 -20.69 1.87 6.55
N LEU A 26 -19.99 2.88 6.03
CA LEU A 26 -18.66 2.71 5.42
C LEU A 26 -17.63 2.19 6.42
N TYR A 27 -17.66 2.69 7.66
CA TYR A 27 -16.82 2.16 8.74
C TYR A 27 -17.11 0.68 9.01
N GLY A 28 -18.40 0.30 9.08
CA GLY A 28 -18.82 -1.09 9.26
C GLY A 28 -18.33 -1.99 8.12
N SER A 29 -18.51 -1.56 6.88
CA SER A 29 -18.03 -2.29 5.69
C SER A 29 -16.50 -2.43 5.67
N LEU A 30 -15.77 -1.39 6.06
CA LEU A 30 -14.31 -1.45 6.19
C LEU A 30 -13.88 -2.41 7.31
N ALA A 31 -14.55 -2.35 8.46
CA ALA A 31 -14.26 -3.24 9.59
C ALA A 31 -14.53 -4.71 9.20
N GLN A 32 -15.62 -4.99 8.49
CA GLN A 32 -15.94 -6.31 7.97
C GLN A 32 -14.90 -6.77 6.93
N PHE A 33 -14.50 -5.88 6.02
CA PHE A 33 -13.44 -6.16 5.06
C PHE A 33 -12.13 -6.52 5.75
N LEU A 34 -11.71 -5.75 6.78
CA LEU A 34 -10.47 -6.00 7.50
C LEU A 34 -10.58 -7.07 8.59
N ALA A 35 -11.77 -7.59 8.90
CA ALA A 35 -12.00 -8.47 10.04
C ALA A 35 -11.06 -9.69 10.08
N PRO A 36 -10.81 -10.43 8.98
CA PRO A 36 -9.88 -11.56 9.03
C PRO A 36 -8.45 -11.14 9.43
N LEU A 37 -7.97 -9.99 8.93
CA LEU A 37 -6.68 -9.44 9.30
C LEU A 37 -6.67 -8.99 10.77
N LEU A 38 -7.73 -8.30 11.22
CA LEU A 38 -7.79 -7.77 12.59
C LEU A 38 -7.83 -8.90 13.63
N ILE A 39 -8.55 -9.99 13.35
CA ILE A 39 -8.58 -11.20 14.19
C ILE A 39 -7.17 -11.79 14.31
N GLU A 40 -6.48 -11.97 13.18
CA GLU A 40 -5.13 -12.52 13.17
C GLU A 40 -4.15 -11.62 13.95
N VAL A 41 -4.26 -10.30 13.78
CA VAL A 41 -3.42 -9.32 14.48
C VAL A 41 -3.71 -9.30 15.99
N ASP A 42 -4.97 -9.45 16.42
CA ASP A 42 -5.38 -9.50 17.84
C ASP A 42 -4.77 -10.68 18.60
N THR A 43 -4.45 -11.78 17.92
CA THR A 43 -3.70 -12.89 18.55
C THR A 43 -2.26 -12.53 18.93
N ARG A 44 -1.71 -11.43 18.38
CA ARG A 44 -0.28 -11.09 18.48
C ARG A 44 -0.01 -9.79 19.24
N ILE A 45 -0.90 -8.81 19.17
CA ILE A 45 -0.73 -7.50 19.79
C ILE A 45 -1.90 -7.14 20.71
N ASP A 46 -1.70 -6.16 21.59
CA ASP A 46 -2.75 -5.70 22.50
C ASP A 46 -3.94 -5.12 21.73
N LYS A 47 -5.17 -5.42 22.18
CA LYS A 47 -6.44 -4.95 21.60
C LYS A 47 -6.51 -3.44 21.33
N ARG A 48 -5.82 -2.61 22.13
CA ARG A 48 -5.76 -1.15 21.93
C ARG A 48 -4.98 -0.81 20.65
N LEU A 49 -3.94 -1.57 20.32
CA LEU A 49 -3.18 -1.41 19.08
C LEU A 49 -3.95 -1.94 17.88
N VAL A 50 -4.73 -3.03 18.04
CA VAL A 50 -5.64 -3.52 16.99
C VAL A 50 -6.68 -2.46 16.63
N ARG A 51 -7.31 -1.83 17.65
CA ARG A 51 -8.22 -0.70 17.42
C ARG A 51 -7.52 0.47 16.72
N THR A 52 -6.28 0.78 17.14
CA THR A 52 -5.49 1.84 16.52
C THR A 52 -5.20 1.53 15.05
N LEU A 53 -4.95 0.27 14.67
CA LEU A 53 -4.75 -0.15 13.29
C LEU A 53 -5.97 0.15 12.42
N LEU A 54 -7.16 -0.26 12.84
CA LEU A 54 -8.41 0.03 12.10
C LEU A 54 -8.63 1.55 11.98
N GLN A 55 -8.48 2.30 13.08
CA GLN A 55 -8.60 3.76 13.05
C GLN A 55 -7.58 4.41 12.11
N THR A 56 -6.37 3.88 12.05
CA THR A 56 -5.32 4.38 11.14
C THR A 56 -5.72 4.18 9.68
N VAL A 57 -6.29 3.03 9.32
CA VAL A 57 -6.79 2.81 7.95
C VAL A 57 -7.94 3.77 7.63
N VAL A 58 -8.86 4.00 8.57
CA VAL A 58 -9.93 5.00 8.41
C VAL A 58 -9.34 6.39 8.15
N VAL A 59 -8.41 6.85 8.99
CA VAL A 59 -7.73 8.15 8.83
C VAL A 59 -7.04 8.25 7.47
N ILE A 60 -6.31 7.22 7.05
CA ILE A 60 -5.68 7.19 5.73
C ILE A 60 -6.75 7.35 4.65
N LEU A 61 -7.84 6.61 4.68
CA LEU A 61 -8.89 6.71 3.66
C LEU A 61 -9.61 8.07 3.66
N THR A 62 -9.85 8.66 4.83
CA THR A 62 -10.53 9.95 4.98
C THR A 62 -9.66 11.11 4.51
N PHE A 63 -8.35 11.08 4.79
CA PHE A 63 -7.41 12.18 4.52
C PHE A 63 -6.39 11.84 3.42
N ARG A 64 -6.69 10.86 2.55
CA ARG A 64 -5.89 10.55 1.35
C ARG A 64 -6.19 11.58 0.26
N ASP A 65 -5.72 12.79 0.46
CA ASP A 65 -5.71 13.83 -0.56
C ASP A 65 -4.32 14.46 -0.66
N ARG A 66 -4.12 15.32 -1.66
CA ARG A 66 -2.81 15.92 -1.93
C ARG A 66 -2.41 17.01 -0.94
N VAL A 67 -3.35 17.53 -0.16
CA VAL A 67 -3.15 18.61 0.81
C VAL A 67 -2.65 18.04 2.13
N ASN A 68 -3.22 16.91 2.54
CA ASN A 68 -2.84 16.21 3.76
C ASN A 68 -1.65 15.26 3.50
N GLY A 69 -0.53 15.54 4.16
CA GLY A 69 0.73 14.80 3.98
C GLY A 69 0.76 13.45 4.70
N LEU A 70 -0.26 13.16 5.52
CA LEU A 70 -0.33 12.00 6.43
C LEU A 70 0.93 11.92 7.31
N LEU A 71 1.39 13.08 7.82
CA LEU A 71 2.51 13.13 8.75
C LEU A 71 2.13 12.47 10.08
N LEU A 72 3.08 11.84 10.76
CA LEU A 72 2.79 11.12 12.01
C LEU A 72 2.18 12.01 13.11
N SER A 73 2.59 13.27 13.17
CA SER A 73 2.03 14.29 14.07
C SER A 73 0.59 14.65 13.70
N GLU A 74 0.34 14.84 12.41
CA GLU A 74 -0.97 15.18 11.84
C GLU A 74 -1.97 14.04 12.03
N MET A 75 -1.57 12.81 11.67
CA MET A 75 -2.35 11.59 11.89
C MET A 75 -2.64 11.35 13.38
N GLY A 76 -1.73 11.76 14.27
CA GLY A 76 -1.98 11.73 15.71
C GLY A 76 -3.17 12.58 16.12
N GLY A 77 -3.32 13.76 15.53
CA GLY A 77 -4.49 14.64 15.72
C GLY A 77 -5.77 14.04 15.15
N TYR A 78 -5.70 13.39 13.98
CA TYR A 78 -6.87 12.74 13.36
C TYR A 78 -7.35 11.48 14.10
N LEU A 79 -6.47 10.75 14.76
CA LEU A 79 -6.82 9.57 15.54
C LEU A 79 -7.51 9.88 16.86
N ASP A 80 -7.27 11.08 17.42
CA ASP A 80 -7.92 11.57 18.63
C ASP A 80 -8.56 12.94 18.33
N THR A 81 -8.01 13.99 18.92
CA THR A 81 -8.39 15.39 18.74
C THR A 81 -7.10 16.22 18.68
N PRO A 82 -7.09 17.41 18.06
CA PRO A 82 -5.88 18.22 17.92
C PRO A 82 -5.16 18.51 19.24
N ASP A 83 -5.88 18.74 20.34
CA ASP A 83 -5.35 18.94 21.70
C ASP A 83 -4.66 17.69 22.27
N LYS A 84 -4.99 16.50 21.74
CA LYS A 84 -4.42 15.20 22.13
C LYS A 84 -3.53 14.59 21.06
N ALA A 85 -3.15 15.36 20.03
CA ALA A 85 -2.29 14.88 18.95
C ALA A 85 -1.02 14.15 19.43
N PRO A 86 -0.29 14.63 20.47
CA PRO A 86 0.88 13.91 20.98
C PRO A 86 0.57 12.50 21.48
N ALA A 87 -0.59 12.30 22.11
CA ALA A 87 -1.03 10.99 22.59
C ALA A 87 -1.37 10.06 21.41
N GLY A 88 -2.11 10.56 20.42
CA GLY A 88 -2.41 9.84 19.18
C GLY A 88 -1.15 9.43 18.42
N THR A 89 -0.20 10.36 18.26
CA THR A 89 1.12 10.10 17.65
C THR A 89 1.88 9.01 18.39
N LYS A 90 1.88 9.03 19.73
CA LYS A 90 2.54 7.98 20.53
C LYS A 90 1.88 6.61 20.33
N ARG A 91 0.55 6.53 20.22
CA ARG A 91 -0.16 5.27 19.93
C ARG A 91 0.17 4.75 18.54
N LEU A 92 0.14 5.60 17.52
CA LEU A 92 0.45 5.23 16.15
C LEU A 92 1.92 4.80 16.01
N SER A 93 2.85 5.55 16.59
CA SER A 93 4.27 5.18 16.66
C SER A 93 4.44 3.81 17.33
N ARG A 94 3.76 3.56 18.46
CA ARG A 94 3.79 2.26 19.14
C ARG A 94 3.26 1.13 18.28
N LEU A 95 2.21 1.36 17.49
CA LEU A 95 1.71 0.38 16.52
C LEU A 95 2.76 0.07 15.45
N LEU A 96 3.33 1.10 14.81
CA LEU A 96 4.28 0.94 13.71
C LEU A 96 5.60 0.27 14.13
N HIS A 97 6.05 0.50 15.37
CA HIS A 97 7.28 -0.09 15.91
C HIS A 97 7.05 -1.40 16.70
N CYS A 98 5.82 -1.91 16.75
CA CYS A 98 5.55 -3.16 17.48
C CYS A 98 6.14 -4.36 16.73
N SER A 99 7.18 -4.99 17.28
CA SER A 99 7.87 -6.14 16.67
C SER A 99 7.04 -7.42 16.58
N LYS A 100 5.87 -7.47 17.23
CA LYS A 100 4.98 -8.64 17.27
C LYS A 100 4.10 -8.76 16.02
N TRP A 101 4.04 -7.73 15.18
CA TRP A 101 3.36 -7.79 13.90
C TRP A 101 4.27 -7.26 12.80
N SER A 102 3.96 -7.60 11.54
CA SER A 102 4.76 -7.16 10.40
C SER A 102 3.89 -7.05 9.16
N ALA A 103 4.43 -6.43 8.12
CA ALA A 103 3.78 -6.34 6.81
C ALA A 103 3.45 -7.73 6.21
N GLU A 104 4.09 -8.82 6.66
CA GLU A 104 3.73 -10.17 6.20
C GLU A 104 2.28 -10.51 6.50
N LEU A 105 1.73 -10.07 7.63
CA LEU A 105 0.32 -10.31 7.95
C LEU A 105 -0.63 -9.71 6.92
N ILE A 106 -0.34 -8.50 6.47
CA ILE A 106 -1.10 -7.82 5.42
C ILE A 106 -0.94 -8.60 4.11
N ARG A 107 0.28 -9.05 3.78
CA ARG A 107 0.53 -9.85 2.57
C ARG A 107 -0.24 -11.16 2.58
N SER A 108 -0.15 -11.94 3.66
CA SER A 108 -0.84 -13.21 3.78
C SER A 108 -2.36 -13.02 3.69
N TYR A 109 -2.90 -11.98 4.34
CA TYR A 109 -4.31 -11.61 4.25
C TYR A 109 -4.74 -11.33 2.80
N LEU A 110 -4.02 -10.45 2.09
CA LEU A 110 -4.33 -10.11 0.70
C LEU A 110 -4.21 -11.32 -0.23
N TRP A 111 -3.17 -12.12 -0.06
CA TRP A 111 -2.93 -13.32 -0.85
C TRP A 111 -4.03 -14.36 -0.65
N HIS A 112 -4.43 -14.62 0.59
CA HIS A 112 -5.50 -15.57 0.90
C HIS A 112 -6.83 -15.12 0.30
N ARG A 113 -7.18 -13.84 0.45
CA ARG A 113 -8.39 -13.25 -0.12
C ARG A 113 -8.42 -13.35 -1.65
N ALA A 114 -7.31 -13.04 -2.31
CA ALA A 114 -7.21 -13.15 -3.76
C ALA A 114 -7.29 -14.62 -4.23
N THR A 115 -6.67 -15.54 -3.49
CA THR A 115 -6.76 -16.99 -3.77
C THR A 115 -8.20 -17.49 -3.68
N GLN A 116 -8.93 -17.11 -2.63
CA GLN A 116 -10.35 -17.46 -2.49
C GLN A 116 -11.21 -16.89 -3.61
N ARG A 117 -10.94 -15.63 -4.02
CA ARG A 117 -11.64 -15.00 -5.15
C ARG A 117 -11.40 -15.78 -6.44
N LEU A 118 -10.15 -16.10 -6.75
CA LEU A 118 -9.79 -16.87 -7.94
C LEU A 118 -10.45 -18.25 -7.96
N ALA A 119 -10.51 -18.92 -6.81
CA ALA A 119 -11.21 -20.21 -6.69
C ALA A 119 -12.71 -20.07 -6.98
N THR A 120 -13.34 -19.00 -6.48
CA THR A 120 -14.77 -18.71 -6.72
C THR A 120 -15.03 -18.47 -8.20
N TRP A 121 -14.20 -17.66 -8.87
CA TRP A 121 -14.32 -17.41 -10.30
C TRP A 121 -14.10 -18.67 -11.14
N LYS A 122 -13.08 -19.47 -10.79
CA LYS A 122 -12.83 -20.76 -11.45
C LYS A 122 -14.01 -21.73 -11.31
N GLN A 123 -14.63 -21.79 -10.13
CA GLN A 123 -15.82 -22.63 -9.90
C GLN A 123 -17.04 -22.14 -10.71
N ALA A 124 -17.15 -20.82 -10.92
CA ALA A 124 -18.18 -20.23 -11.77
C ALA A 124 -17.87 -20.31 -13.27
N GLY A 125 -16.76 -20.95 -13.68
CA GLY A 125 -16.35 -21.04 -15.08
C GLY A 125 -15.89 -19.71 -15.67
N MET A 126 -15.53 -18.74 -14.83
CA MET A 126 -15.05 -17.42 -15.25
C MET A 126 -13.52 -17.40 -15.36
N ASP A 127 -13.03 -16.79 -16.44
CA ASP A 127 -11.62 -16.46 -16.59
C ASP A 127 -11.24 -15.23 -15.77
N ALA A 128 -9.99 -15.22 -15.33
CA ALA A 128 -9.42 -14.11 -14.57
C ALA A 128 -8.03 -13.74 -15.13
N LEU A 129 -7.71 -12.46 -15.12
CA LEU A 129 -6.39 -11.94 -15.47
C LEU A 129 -5.65 -11.54 -14.20
N ALA A 130 -4.35 -11.83 -14.18
CA ALA A 130 -3.42 -11.29 -13.20
C ALA A 130 -2.69 -10.10 -13.82
N LEU A 131 -3.11 -8.89 -13.45
CA LEU A 131 -2.41 -7.67 -13.83
C LEU A 131 -1.18 -7.52 -12.94
N TRP A 132 -0.01 -7.58 -13.56
CA TRP A 132 1.28 -7.39 -12.91
C TRP A 132 1.81 -6.01 -13.31
N ASP A 133 2.22 -5.22 -12.32
CA ASP A 133 2.89 -3.95 -12.57
C ASP A 133 4.05 -3.73 -11.59
N GLU A 134 5.01 -2.92 -12.03
CA GLU A 134 6.24 -2.60 -11.32
C GLU A 134 6.50 -1.10 -11.33
N SER A 135 7.10 -0.62 -10.25
CA SER A 135 7.40 0.80 -10.07
C SER A 135 8.56 0.99 -9.10
N ALA A 136 8.83 2.24 -8.74
CA ALA A 136 9.80 2.57 -7.73
C ALA A 136 9.30 3.72 -6.85
N TRP A 137 9.53 3.61 -5.55
CA TRP A 137 9.38 4.68 -4.59
C TRP A 137 10.70 5.42 -4.45
N GLU A 138 10.78 6.62 -5.03
CA GLU A 138 11.94 7.51 -4.92
C GLU A 138 11.92 8.25 -3.57
N LYS A 139 13.03 8.19 -2.82
CA LYS A 139 13.26 8.92 -1.57
C LYS A 139 14.61 9.66 -1.57
N PRO A 140 14.79 10.65 -2.46
CA PRO A 140 16.07 11.36 -2.60
C PRO A 140 16.53 12.05 -1.31
N GLU A 141 15.62 12.40 -0.41
CA GLU A 141 15.90 13.01 0.89
C GLU A 141 16.50 12.03 1.92
N SER A 142 16.37 10.71 1.70
CA SER A 142 16.74 9.66 2.66
C SER A 142 18.10 9.03 2.34
N ILE A 143 19.15 9.82 2.37
CA ILE A 143 20.51 9.40 1.96
C ILE A 143 21.11 8.33 2.89
N ALA A 144 20.74 8.33 4.17
CA ALA A 144 21.39 7.51 5.22
C ALA A 144 20.65 6.22 5.60
N SER A 145 19.58 5.82 4.88
CA SER A 145 18.83 4.59 5.23
C SER A 145 19.46 3.36 4.59
N ASP A 146 19.89 2.42 5.43
CA ASP A 146 20.48 1.14 5.00
C ASP A 146 19.48 0.25 4.24
N ASP A 147 18.17 0.42 4.50
CA ASP A 147 17.09 -0.40 3.94
C ASP A 147 16.67 0.02 2.51
N LEU A 148 17.03 1.24 2.09
CA LEU A 148 16.75 1.69 0.73
C LEU A 148 17.71 1.01 -0.26
N GLY A 149 17.53 1.21 -1.56
CA GLY A 149 18.46 0.80 -2.61
C GLY A 149 18.53 1.86 -3.71
N PRO A 150 19.45 1.73 -4.66
CA PRO A 150 19.47 2.60 -5.83
C PRO A 150 18.24 2.30 -6.71
N VAL A 151 17.36 3.28 -6.89
CA VAL A 151 16.26 3.22 -7.86
C VAL A 151 16.46 4.28 -8.95
N ARG A 152 16.11 3.95 -10.19
CA ARG A 152 16.20 4.90 -11.31
C ARG A 152 15.17 6.01 -11.11
N SER A 153 15.61 7.26 -11.08
CA SER A 153 14.75 8.42 -10.86
C SER A 153 14.23 8.99 -12.18
N SER A 154 12.92 8.86 -12.38
CA SER A 154 12.21 9.49 -13.49
C SER A 154 12.09 11.00 -13.28
N LYS A 155 11.90 11.42 -12.03
CA LYS A 155 11.78 12.83 -11.64
C LYS A 155 13.10 13.58 -11.87
N ALA A 156 14.23 13.02 -11.45
CA ALA A 156 15.53 13.63 -11.68
C ALA A 156 15.86 13.72 -13.18
N ALA A 157 15.60 12.65 -13.95
CA ALA A 157 15.78 12.67 -15.40
C ALA A 157 14.99 13.83 -16.04
N ARG A 158 13.71 14.01 -15.66
CA ARG A 158 12.90 15.13 -16.13
C ARG A 158 13.45 16.49 -15.70
N LEU A 159 13.91 16.63 -14.46
CA LEU A 159 14.48 17.88 -13.95
C LEU A 159 15.79 18.26 -14.66
N THR A 160 16.51 17.28 -15.22
CA THR A 160 17.72 17.54 -16.02
C THR A 160 17.46 17.94 -17.47
N HIS A 161 16.20 17.89 -17.94
CA HIS A 161 15.80 18.42 -19.26
C HIS A 161 15.71 19.95 -19.24
N VAL A 162 16.85 20.61 -19.03
CA VAL A 162 17.02 22.06 -19.07
C VAL A 162 17.48 22.48 -20.47
N LYS A 163 17.21 23.74 -20.87
CA LYS A 163 17.64 24.30 -22.16
C LYS A 163 19.14 24.05 -22.41
N LYS A 164 19.47 23.56 -23.60
CA LYS A 164 20.84 23.29 -24.05
C LYS A 164 21.72 24.53 -23.82
N GLY A 165 22.88 24.34 -23.19
CA GLY A 165 23.85 25.40 -22.88
C GLY A 165 23.74 25.99 -21.47
N TYR A 166 22.64 25.77 -20.75
CA TYR A 166 22.48 26.25 -19.37
C TYR A 166 22.89 25.22 -18.31
N TYR A 167 22.85 23.95 -18.69
CA TYR A 167 23.22 22.82 -17.84
C TYR A 167 23.77 21.70 -18.72
N THR A 168 24.79 21.00 -18.23
CA THR A 168 25.28 19.78 -18.87
C THR A 168 24.78 18.59 -18.06
N PRO A 169 23.68 17.93 -18.49
CA PRO A 169 23.11 16.84 -17.73
C PRO A 169 24.06 15.64 -17.67
N PRO A 170 23.98 14.82 -16.61
CA PRO A 170 24.67 13.54 -16.56
C PRO A 170 24.32 12.70 -17.79
N ARG A 171 25.32 12.03 -18.38
CA ARG A 171 25.13 11.23 -19.61
C ARG A 171 24.40 9.90 -19.37
N GLY A 172 24.18 9.49 -18.12
CA GLY A 172 23.59 8.20 -17.75
C GLY A 172 22.31 8.33 -16.93
N PRO A 173 21.61 7.21 -16.67
CA PRO A 173 20.46 7.18 -15.78
C PRO A 173 20.81 7.72 -14.40
N ILE A 174 19.93 8.54 -13.83
CA ILE A 174 20.10 9.09 -12.49
C ILE A 174 19.47 8.12 -11.50
N PHE A 175 20.21 7.76 -10.45
CA PHE A 175 19.72 6.91 -9.38
C PHE A 175 19.61 7.69 -8.09
N VAL A 176 18.56 7.40 -7.32
CA VAL A 176 18.31 7.98 -5.99
C VAL A 176 18.03 6.84 -5.00
N PRO A 177 18.21 7.07 -3.69
CA PRO A 177 17.72 6.12 -2.69
C PRO A 177 16.21 5.88 -2.83
N GLY A 178 15.78 4.64 -2.71
CA GLY A 178 14.36 4.27 -2.81
C GLY A 178 14.09 2.78 -2.63
N LEU A 179 12.87 2.37 -2.95
CA LEU A 179 12.45 0.97 -2.96
C LEU A 179 11.82 0.63 -4.30
N HIS A 180 12.09 -0.56 -4.82
CA HIS A 180 11.31 -1.12 -5.91
C HIS A 180 9.94 -1.55 -5.40
N TRP A 181 8.95 -1.45 -6.26
CA TRP A 181 7.55 -1.74 -5.98
C TRP A 181 7.05 -2.75 -6.98
N LEU A 182 6.30 -3.73 -6.51
CA LEU A 182 5.58 -4.69 -7.35
C LEU A 182 4.18 -4.90 -6.78
N ALA A 183 3.20 -4.96 -7.66
CA ALA A 183 1.84 -5.34 -7.30
C ALA A 183 1.23 -6.32 -8.30
N VAL A 184 0.37 -7.20 -7.78
CA VAL A 184 -0.45 -8.11 -8.58
C VAL A 184 -1.91 -7.90 -8.21
N VAL A 185 -2.73 -7.57 -9.20
CA VAL A 185 -4.17 -7.38 -9.07
C VAL A 185 -4.89 -8.40 -9.94
N LEU A 186 -5.82 -9.15 -9.34
CA LEU A 186 -6.69 -10.06 -10.07
C LEU A 186 -7.95 -9.32 -10.53
N VAL A 187 -8.30 -9.50 -11.80
CA VAL A 187 -9.53 -8.97 -12.40
C VAL A 187 -10.29 -10.10 -13.09
N GLY A 188 -11.61 -10.15 -12.91
CA GLY A 188 -12.46 -11.06 -13.68
C GLY A 188 -12.67 -10.52 -15.10
N CYS A 189 -12.80 -11.42 -16.07
CA CYS A 189 -12.96 -11.04 -17.48
C CYS A 189 -14.40 -10.67 -17.88
N ASP A 190 -15.38 -10.82 -16.97
CA ASP A 190 -16.79 -10.51 -17.21
C ASP A 190 -17.23 -9.23 -16.49
N GLN A 191 -18.20 -8.50 -17.06
CA GLN A 191 -18.79 -7.29 -16.50
C GLN A 191 -19.57 -7.56 -15.21
N SER A 192 -20.04 -8.81 -15.02
CA SER A 192 -20.71 -9.25 -13.79
C SER A 192 -19.72 -9.57 -12.66
N ALA A 193 -18.41 -9.56 -12.93
CA ALA A 193 -17.41 -9.94 -11.96
C ALA A 193 -17.29 -8.94 -10.81
N ASP A 194 -17.05 -9.48 -9.63
CA ASP A 194 -16.70 -8.73 -8.43
C ASP A 194 -15.53 -7.75 -8.65
N PRO A 195 -15.40 -6.71 -7.81
CA PRO A 195 -14.32 -5.73 -7.94
C PRO A 195 -12.92 -6.39 -7.88
N PRO A 196 -11.91 -5.76 -8.52
CA PRO A 196 -10.54 -6.25 -8.54
C PRO A 196 -10.00 -6.64 -7.15
N ALA A 197 -9.25 -7.72 -7.09
CA ALA A 197 -8.63 -8.20 -5.86
C ALA A 197 -7.12 -7.97 -5.88
N LEU A 198 -6.62 -7.09 -5.01
CA LEU A 198 -5.17 -6.96 -4.77
C LEU A 198 -4.66 -8.25 -4.12
N ALA A 199 -3.84 -9.01 -4.85
CA ALA A 199 -3.27 -10.27 -4.38
C ALA A 199 -1.97 -10.04 -3.62
N CYS A 200 -1.11 -9.17 -4.17
CA CYS A 200 0.23 -8.96 -3.64
C CYS A 200 0.66 -7.52 -3.87
N MET A 201 1.43 -7.00 -2.91
CA MET A 201 1.98 -5.66 -2.95
C MET A 201 3.28 -5.66 -2.13
N ARG A 202 4.44 -5.54 -2.78
CA ARG A 202 5.75 -5.81 -2.15
C ARG A 202 6.80 -4.78 -2.48
N TRP A 203 7.33 -4.13 -1.44
CA TRP A 203 8.47 -3.24 -1.58
C TRP A 203 9.75 -4.03 -1.33
N TRP A 204 10.78 -3.76 -2.13
CA TRP A 204 12.05 -4.47 -2.05
C TRP A 204 13.23 -3.58 -2.47
N THR A 205 14.44 -3.98 -2.10
CA THR A 205 15.69 -3.30 -2.45
C THR A 205 16.65 -4.29 -3.11
N SER A 206 17.44 -3.82 -4.07
CA SER A 206 18.49 -4.60 -4.74
C SER A 206 19.76 -4.78 -3.88
N ARG A 207 19.89 -4.07 -2.75
CA ARG A 207 21.05 -4.15 -1.84
C ARG A 207 21.17 -5.49 -1.08
N GLY A 208 20.32 -6.47 -1.37
CA GLY A 208 20.31 -7.76 -0.69
C GLY A 208 19.82 -7.63 0.76
N ARG A 209 19.89 -8.73 1.51
CA ARG A 209 19.54 -8.69 2.94
C ARG A 209 20.66 -7.95 3.69
N VAL A 210 20.34 -6.81 4.30
CA VAL A 210 21.24 -6.18 5.26
C VAL A 210 21.49 -7.21 6.37
N PRO A 211 22.75 -7.59 6.67
CA PRO A 211 23.05 -8.40 7.85
C PRO A 211 22.45 -7.67 9.05
N PRO A 212 21.75 -8.34 9.97
CA PRO A 212 21.20 -7.65 11.13
C PRO A 212 22.37 -6.95 11.84
N SER A 213 22.38 -5.62 11.77
CA SER A 213 23.16 -4.82 12.71
C SER A 213 22.63 -5.16 14.10
N ASN A 214 23.47 -5.07 15.14
CA ASN A 214 23.20 -5.49 16.52
C ASN A 214 22.07 -4.68 17.21
N ALA A 215 20.89 -4.59 16.60
CA ALA A 215 19.65 -4.05 17.11
C ALA A 215 18.51 -5.03 16.76
N MET A 216 18.56 -6.20 17.40
CA MET A 216 17.37 -6.90 17.91
C MET A 216 16.17 -7.05 16.95
N SER A 217 16.25 -8.00 16.00
CA SER A 217 15.12 -8.89 15.68
C SER A 217 15.58 -10.06 14.80
N LYS A 218 15.18 -11.28 15.18
CA LYS A 218 15.51 -12.53 14.49
C LYS A 218 14.90 -12.56 13.07
N PRO A 219 15.57 -13.19 12.09
CA PRO A 219 15.09 -13.24 10.72
C PRO A 219 13.83 -14.10 10.60
N SER A 220 12.72 -13.53 10.12
CA SER A 220 11.66 -14.31 9.48
C SER A 220 12.24 -14.88 8.18
N CYS A 221 12.42 -16.18 8.15
CA CYS A 221 12.94 -16.94 7.02
C CYS A 221 11.76 -17.26 6.09
N CYS A 222 11.63 -16.56 4.96
CA CYS A 222 10.69 -16.94 3.90
C CYS A 222 11.13 -16.35 2.56
N CYS A 223 12.24 -16.84 2.03
CA CYS A 223 12.68 -16.57 0.65
C CYS A 223 13.62 -17.68 0.17
N LYS A 224 13.16 -18.94 0.22
CA LYS A 224 13.90 -20.07 -0.36
C LYS A 224 13.19 -20.81 -1.49
N GLU A 225 11.98 -20.44 -1.89
CA GLU A 225 11.22 -21.26 -2.87
C GLU A 225 11.10 -20.69 -4.29
N PHE A 226 11.82 -19.64 -4.67
CA PHE A 226 11.71 -19.10 -6.05
C PHE A 226 13.03 -19.01 -6.84
N CYS A 227 14.13 -19.61 -6.35
CA CYS A 227 15.42 -19.60 -7.07
C CYS A 227 15.93 -20.98 -7.51
N SER A 228 15.10 -22.03 -7.50
CA SER A 228 15.48 -23.35 -8.04
C SER A 228 14.46 -23.82 -9.07
N GLY A 229 14.57 -23.28 -10.28
CA GLY A 229 13.73 -23.66 -11.42
C GLY A 229 14.31 -23.08 -12.71
N GLY A 230 15.48 -23.55 -13.12
CA GLY A 230 16.17 -23.03 -14.30
C GLY A 230 17.52 -23.70 -14.55
N ALA A 231 17.53 -25.02 -14.68
CA ALA A 231 18.60 -25.76 -15.35
C ALA A 231 18.08 -27.15 -15.71
N ARG A 232 17.53 -27.28 -16.92
CA ARG A 232 17.64 -28.42 -17.82
C ARG A 232 17.21 -27.96 -19.21
#